data_AF-E4Z3Y8-F1
#
_entry.id   AF-E4Z3Y8-F1
#
_cell.length_a   1.000
_cell.length_b   1.000
_cell.length_c   1.000
_cell.angle_alpha   90.00
_cell.angle_beta   90.00
_cell.angle_gamma   90.00
#
_symmetry.space_group_name_H-M   'P 1'
#
loop_
_entity.id
_entity.type
_entity.pdbx_description
1 polymer ?
#
loop_
_entity_poly.entity_id
_entity_poly.type
_entity_poly.pdbx_seq_one_letter_code
_entity_poly.pdbx_strand_id
1 'polypeptide(L)'
;MDWDDIAKYSYISSAKEVRSLGYWLSKTIEENPKVFDSSSLQIVGHSLGAHIAGFAGKEYFSATGTKISKITGVDPAGPLFQTCSDQHRLSVSDADHVLT
;
A
#
# COMPACT_ATOMS: atom_id res chain seq x y z
N MET A 1 -10.29 3.62 1.00
CA MET A 1 -9.70 4.76 0.27
C MET A 1 -10.32 4.76 -1.11
N ASP A 2 -11.00 5.85 -1.46
CA ASP A 2 -11.49 6.04 -2.82
C ASP A 2 -10.44 6.84 -3.62
N TRP A 3 -10.17 6.41 -4.84
CA TRP A 3 -9.18 6.99 -5.76
C TRP A 3 -9.64 6.88 -7.23
N ASP A 4 -10.95 6.80 -7.45
CA ASP A 4 -11.60 6.59 -8.75
C ASP A 4 -11.16 7.60 -9.82
N ASP A 5 -10.93 8.87 -9.44
CA ASP A 5 -10.45 9.90 -10.37
C ASP A 5 -9.10 9.57 -11.00
N ILE A 6 -8.22 8.88 -10.27
CA ILE A 6 -6.91 8.44 -10.75
C ILE A 6 -7.02 7.06 -11.43
N ALA A 7 -7.94 6.22 -10.96
CA ALA A 7 -8.17 4.89 -11.51
C ALA A 7 -8.73 4.91 -12.95
N LYS A 8 -9.40 6.00 -13.35
CA LYS A 8 -9.95 6.21 -14.70
C LYS A 8 -8.90 6.53 -15.77
N TYR A 9 -7.67 6.87 -15.38
CA TYR A 9 -6.60 7.15 -16.34
C TYR A 9 -6.10 5.87 -17.03
N SER A 10 -5.19 6.07 -17.99
CA SER A 10 -4.48 4.93 -18.60
C SER A 10 -3.79 4.10 -17.52
N TYR A 11 -3.69 2.78 -17.74
CA TYR A 11 -3.04 1.87 -16.78
C TYR A 11 -1.65 2.36 -16.34
N ILE A 12 -0.84 2.84 -17.29
CA ILE A 12 0.52 3.35 -17.00
C ILE A 12 0.45 4.58 -16.09
N SER A 13 -0.49 5.48 -16.32
CA SER A 13 -0.69 6.67 -15.48
C SER A 13 -1.11 6.26 -14.07
N SER A 14 -2.13 5.42 -13.93
CA SER A 14 -2.62 4.96 -12.62
C SER A 14 -1.55 4.16 -11.86
N ALA A 15 -0.78 3.32 -12.56
CA ALA A 15 0.32 2.55 -11.98
C ALA A 15 1.50 3.42 -11.51
N LYS A 16 1.69 4.64 -12.04
CA LYS A 16 2.70 5.59 -11.52
C LYS A 16 2.25 6.26 -10.23
N GLU A 17 0.94 6.44 -10.05
CA GLU A 17 0.38 7.15 -8.88
C GLU A 17 0.26 6.27 -7.62
N VAL A 18 0.33 4.94 -7.73
CA VAL A 18 0.14 4.05 -6.57
C VAL A 18 1.09 4.35 -5.40
N ARG A 19 2.31 4.82 -5.68
CA ARG A 19 3.27 5.21 -4.63
C ARG A 19 2.78 6.44 -3.87
N SER A 20 2.38 7.49 -4.60
CA SER A 20 1.83 8.72 -4.03
C SER A 20 0.60 8.41 -3.18
N LEU A 21 -0.29 7.54 -3.67
CA LEU A 21 -1.47 7.11 -2.93
C LEU A 21 -1.13 6.32 -1.66
N GLY A 22 -0.12 5.44 -1.73
CA GLY A 22 0.39 4.74 -0.55
C GLY A 22 0.95 5.69 0.50
N TYR A 23 1.71 6.71 0.09
CA TYR A 23 2.20 7.76 0.98
C TYR A 23 1.05 8.51 1.68
N TRP A 24 0.03 8.94 0.94
CA TRP A 24 -1.13 9.62 1.54
C TRP A 24 -1.92 8.73 2.50
N LEU A 25 -2.07 7.45 2.17
CA LEU A 25 -2.69 6.48 3.06
C LEU A 25 -1.88 6.30 4.34
N SER A 26 -0.55 6.15 4.24
CA SER A 26 0.35 6.07 5.40
C SER A 26 0.20 7.29 6.30
N LYS A 27 0.27 8.50 5.72
CA LYS A 27 0.14 9.74 6.46
C LYS A 27 -1.20 9.85 7.17
N THR A 28 -2.28 9.42 6.52
CA THR A 28 -3.62 9.39 7.13
C THR A 28 -3.66 8.45 8.35
N ILE A 29 -3.02 7.29 8.27
CA ILE A 29 -2.94 6.34 9.38
C ILE A 29 -2.13 6.94 10.54
N GLU A 30 -0.95 7.48 10.23
CA GLU A 30 -0.03 8.09 11.19
C GLU A 30 -0.65 9.27 11.95
N GLU A 31 -1.36 10.17 11.24
CA GLU A 31 -1.96 11.38 11.83
C GLU A 31 -3.22 11.07 12.67
N ASN A 32 -3.76 9.85 12.61
CA ASN A 32 -5.00 9.46 13.28
C ASN A 32 -4.82 8.24 14.21
N PRO A 33 -3.90 8.28 15.19
CA PRO A 33 -3.57 7.13 16.04
C PRO A 33 -4.70 6.70 16.99
N LYS A 34 -5.72 7.56 17.19
CA LYS A 34 -6.93 7.21 17.96
C LYS A 34 -7.93 6.37 17.15
N VAL A 35 -7.80 6.39 15.83
CA VAL A 35 -8.68 5.67 14.88
C VAL A 35 -7.98 4.40 14.40
N PHE A 36 -6.69 4.50 14.11
CA PHE A 36 -5.90 3.41 13.58
C PHE A 36 -4.85 2.95 14.59
N ASP A 37 -5.06 1.78 15.16
CA ASP A 37 -4.05 1.05 15.91
C ASP A 37 -3.28 0.15 14.94
N SER A 38 -2.00 0.47 14.70
CA SER A 38 -1.16 -0.26 13.75
C SER A 38 -1.00 -1.74 14.09
N SER A 39 -1.10 -2.11 15.37
CA SER A 39 -0.95 -3.49 15.83
C SER A 39 -2.14 -4.40 15.48
N SER A 40 -3.28 -3.80 15.14
CA SER A 40 -4.51 -4.50 14.73
C SER A 40 -5.01 -4.11 13.33
N LEU A 41 -4.40 -3.11 12.69
CA LEU A 41 -4.80 -2.60 11.38
C LEU A 41 -4.54 -3.60 10.25
N GLN A 42 -5.56 -3.86 9.43
CA GLN A 42 -5.45 -4.60 8.19
C GLN A 42 -5.75 -3.70 6.98
N ILE A 43 -4.85 -3.68 6.00
CA ILE A 43 -5.07 -3.05 4.70
C ILE A 43 -5.33 -4.13 3.65
N VAL A 44 -6.43 -3.99 2.90
CA VAL A 44 -6.76 -4.89 1.79
C VAL A 44 -6.72 -4.10 0.50
N GLY A 45 -5.99 -4.59 -0.50
CA GLY A 45 -5.85 -3.94 -1.79
C GLY A 45 -5.98 -4.94 -2.95
N HIS A 46 -6.83 -4.62 -3.93
CA HIS A 46 -7.01 -5.44 -5.13
C HIS A 46 -6.23 -4.85 -6.31
N SER A 47 -5.60 -5.69 -7.15
CA SER A 47 -4.89 -5.24 -8.36
C SER A 47 -3.84 -4.15 -8.04
N LEU A 48 -3.92 -2.96 -8.64
CA LEU A 48 -3.04 -1.82 -8.31
C LEU A 48 -3.15 -1.40 -6.83
N GLY A 49 -4.32 -1.58 -6.22
CA GLY A 49 -4.56 -1.32 -4.80
C GLY A 49 -3.69 -2.18 -3.88
N ALA A 50 -3.28 -3.38 -4.31
CA ALA A 50 -2.34 -4.21 -3.54
C ALA A 50 -0.99 -3.50 -3.37
N HIS A 51 -0.53 -2.80 -4.40
CA HIS A 51 0.69 -2.01 -4.33
C HIS A 51 0.51 -0.71 -3.53
N ILE A 52 -0.64 -0.05 -3.63
CA ILE A 52 -0.98 1.08 -2.74
C ILE A 52 -0.85 0.65 -1.27
N ALA A 53 -1.40 -0.52 -0.91
CA ALA A 53 -1.30 -1.07 0.44
C ALA A 53 0.17 -1.35 0.85
N GLY A 54 0.96 -1.97 -0.03
CA GLY A 54 2.38 -2.21 0.22
C GLY A 54 3.20 -0.92 0.40
N PHE A 55 2.94 0.09 -0.42
CA PHE A 55 3.55 1.41 -0.26
C PHE A 55 3.15 2.07 1.04
N ALA A 56 1.86 2.01 1.43
CA ALA A 56 1.43 2.53 2.73
C ALA A 56 2.17 1.86 3.90
N GLY A 57 2.37 0.53 3.86
CA GLY A 57 3.14 -0.17 4.88
C GLY A 57 4.61 0.26 4.96
N LYS A 58 5.28 0.43 3.80
CA LYS A 58 6.66 0.92 3.72
C LYS A 58 6.82 2.33 4.28
N GLU A 59 5.96 3.25 3.83
CA GLU A 59 6.00 4.65 4.25
C GLU A 59 5.70 4.76 5.75
N TYR A 60 4.75 3.97 6.26
CA TYR A 60 4.40 3.96 7.68
C TYR A 60 5.56 3.45 8.54
N PHE A 61 6.23 2.38 8.11
CA PHE A 61 7.43 1.89 8.78
C PHE A 61 8.58 2.91 8.74
N SER A 62 8.78 3.58 7.61
CA SER A 62 9.81 4.61 7.48
C SER A 62 9.56 5.81 8.40
N ALA A 63 8.30 6.21 8.61
CA ALA A 63 7.93 7.34 9.46
C ALA A 63 7.96 7.00 10.95
N THR A 64 7.51 5.80 11.32
CA THR A 64 7.23 5.45 12.72
C THR A 64 8.22 4.46 13.34
N GLY A 65 8.95 3.71 12.50
CA GLY A 65 9.75 2.56 12.93
C GLY A 65 8.92 1.33 13.32
N THR A 66 7.59 1.37 13.14
CA THR A 66 6.66 0.28 13.48
C THR A 66 5.97 -0.24 12.23
N LYS A 67 5.63 -1.54 12.21
CA LYS A 67 4.92 -2.15 11.09
C LYS A 67 3.41 -2.14 11.30
N ILE A 68 2.69 -2.17 10.20
CA ILE A 68 1.26 -2.45 10.18
C ILE A 68 1.07 -3.96 10.38
N SER A 69 0.05 -4.35 11.14
CA SER A 69 -0.25 -5.75 11.48
C SER A 69 -0.40 -6.63 10.23
N LYS A 70 -1.24 -6.21 9.27
CA LYS A 70 -1.54 -7.05 8.11
C LYS A 70 -1.81 -6.29 6.83
N ILE A 71 -1.28 -6.82 5.72
CA ILE A 71 -1.65 -6.43 4.35
C ILE A 71 -2.17 -7.67 3.61
N THR A 72 -3.24 -7.51 2.85
CA THR A 72 -3.76 -8.53 1.94
C THR A 72 -3.86 -7.95 0.53
N GLY A 73 -2.99 -8.42 -0.36
CA GLY A 73 -3.08 -8.18 -1.79
C GLY A 73 -4.03 -9.20 -2.41
N VAL A 74 -5.13 -8.74 -3.01
CA VAL A 74 -6.06 -9.61 -3.73
C VAL A 74 -5.73 -9.50 -5.22
N ASP A 75 -5.13 -10.54 -5.78
CA ASP A 75 -4.66 -10.57 -7.18
C ASP A 75 -3.80 -9.34 -7.55
N PRO A 76 -2.59 -9.18 -6.96
CA PRO A 76 -1.75 -8.01 -7.17
C PRO A 76 -1.40 -7.80 -8.65
N ALA A 77 -1.46 -6.55 -9.12
CA ALA A 77 -1.23 -6.22 -10.52
C ALA A 77 0.19 -6.62 -10.98
N GLY A 78 0.28 -7.44 -12.03
CA GLY A 78 1.56 -7.89 -12.57
C GLY A 78 2.32 -6.85 -13.41
N PRO A 79 1.69 -6.26 -14.45
CA PRO A 79 2.39 -5.37 -15.37
C PRO A 79 2.97 -4.15 -14.66
N LEU A 80 4.25 -3.86 -14.93
CA LEU A 80 5.07 -2.81 -14.28
C LEU A 80 5.53 -3.11 -12.84
N PHE A 81 5.20 -4.26 -12.25
CA PHE A 81 5.59 -4.60 -10.87
C PHE A 81 6.32 -5.95 -10.74
N GLN A 82 6.06 -6.93 -11.62
CA GLN A 82 6.64 -8.28 -11.51
C GLN A 82 8.18 -8.32 -11.45
N THR A 83 8.84 -7.45 -12.20
CA THR A 83 10.32 -7.38 -12.26
C THR A 83 10.89 -6.31 -11.34
N CYS A 84 10.05 -5.61 -10.59
CA CYS A 84 10.47 -4.54 -9.69
C CYS A 84 11.04 -5.11 -8.40
N SER A 85 12.04 -4.40 -7.85
CA SER A 85 12.53 -4.69 -6.51
C SER A 85 11.43 -4.45 -5.48
N ASP A 86 11.59 -5.06 -4.31
CA ASP A 86 10.62 -4.98 -3.22
C ASP A 86 10.27 -3.55 -2.81
N GLN A 87 11.18 -2.59 -2.98
CA GLN A 87 10.94 -1.16 -2.74
C GLN A 87 9.89 -0.54 -3.68
N HIS A 88 9.58 -1.19 -4.79
CA HIS A 88 8.75 -0.65 -5.88
C HIS A 88 7.47 -1.47 -6.13
N ARG A 89 7.10 -2.37 -5.22
CA ARG A 89 5.88 -3.19 -5.29
C ARG A 89 5.43 -3.60 -3.89
N LEU A 90 4.31 -4.32 -3.83
CA LEU A 90 3.92 -5.06 -2.62
C LEU A 90 4.98 -6.15 -2.34
N SER A 91 5.53 -6.16 -1.13
CA SER A 91 6.47 -7.16 -0.64
C SER A 91 6.04 -7.71 0.72
N VAL A 92 6.52 -8.91 1.04
CA VAL A 92 6.32 -9.60 2.33
C VAL A 92 6.86 -8.80 3.52
N SER A 93 7.73 -7.82 3.29
CA SER A 93 8.29 -6.97 4.34
C SER A 93 7.37 -5.85 4.82
N ASP A 94 6.29 -5.55 4.09
CA ASP A 94 5.54 -4.29 4.21
C ASP A 94 4.61 -4.23 5.43
N ALA A 95 4.38 -5.38 6.07
CA ALA A 95 3.61 -5.54 7.28
C ALA A 95 4.22 -6.68 8.11
N ASP A 96 3.67 -6.95 9.29
CA ASP A 96 4.00 -8.16 10.05
C ASP A 96 3.50 -9.41 9.32
N HIS A 97 2.32 -9.32 8.70
CA HIS A 97 1.75 -10.38 7.87
C HIS A 97 1.31 -9.85 6.51
N VAL A 98 1.84 -10.43 5.44
CA VAL A 98 1.42 -10.13 4.06
C VAL A 98 0.85 -11.39 3.42
N LEU A 99 -0.37 -11.28 2.90
CA LEU A 99 -1.03 -12.33 2.11
C LEU A 99 -1.21 -11.81 0.68
N THR A 100 -0.95 -12.65 -0.31
CA THR A 100 -1.07 -12.33 -1.74
C THR A 100 -1.70 -13.47 -2.51
#